data_AF-A0A518V2E7-F1
#
_entry.id   AF-A0A518V2E7-F1
#
_cell.length_a   1.000
_cell.length_b   1.000
_cell.length_c   1.000
_cell.angle_alpha   90.00
_cell.angle_beta   90.00
_cell.angle_gamma   90.00
#
_symmetry.space_group_name_H-M   'P 1'
#
loop_
_entity.id
_entity.type
_entity.pdbx_description
1 polymer ?
#
loop_
_entity_poly.entity_id
_entity_poly.type
_entity_poly.pdbx_seq_one_letter_code
_entity_poly.pdbx_strand_id
1 'polypeptide(L)'
;MLRKTTVVAVMGLALVGSAIPGMAEIVMKPVTTSLMINEKKVIKHSPLISVNQRTMIDLQELSKLTGGKVTEKSGAYQLQVKEKTLVFQTGKQTVLVNGKEQKVEAGAVVYQGKVYVPLRWTMESLSAQVKWDAKTDEIQVTNLSVVQGEQPASKFQTLQEEQLSAEEKAFVESVKEERGVHQQGDLYVIAHGEAPNAGYGLVVDHTEQSWEMVKVYVKQTKPEANKMYAMVITYPYVVGKISAPPYTTVTFYDVDTGKMLFEEEKSSSQKGK
;
A
#
# COMPACT_ATOMS: atom_id res chain seq x y z
N MET A 1 -8.47 -73.16 -9.69
CA MET A 1 -8.66 -71.81 -10.24
C MET A 1 -8.85 -70.84 -9.09
N LEU A 2 -7.84 -70.02 -8.78
CA LEU A 2 -8.00 -68.81 -7.96
C LEU A 2 -6.94 -67.81 -8.43
N ARG A 3 -7.36 -66.57 -8.66
CA ARG A 3 -6.64 -65.53 -9.41
C ARG A 3 -5.60 -64.80 -8.56
N LYS A 4 -4.59 -64.30 -9.28
CA LYS A 4 -3.43 -63.49 -8.89
C LYS A 4 -3.80 -62.19 -8.16
N THR A 5 -2.93 -61.76 -7.24
CA THR A 5 -2.57 -60.34 -7.07
C THR A 5 -1.18 -60.24 -6.44
N THR A 6 -0.18 -59.92 -7.26
CA THR A 6 1.17 -59.56 -6.82
C THR A 6 1.17 -58.08 -6.45
N VAL A 7 1.39 -57.77 -5.17
CA VAL A 7 1.64 -56.40 -4.71
C VAL A 7 3.13 -56.10 -4.92
N VAL A 8 3.43 -55.15 -5.80
CA VAL A 8 4.78 -54.60 -5.96
C VAL A 8 4.99 -53.55 -4.86
N ALA A 9 5.79 -53.89 -3.85
CA ALA A 9 6.26 -52.94 -2.85
C ALA A 9 7.39 -52.10 -3.47
N VAL A 10 7.08 -50.85 -3.83
CA VAL A 10 8.09 -49.87 -4.23
C VAL A 10 8.80 -49.40 -2.95
N MET A 11 10.02 -49.87 -2.73
CA MET A 11 10.93 -49.30 -1.72
C MET A 11 11.27 -47.86 -2.15
N GLY A 12 10.67 -46.88 -1.47
CA GLY A 12 11.11 -45.49 -1.55
C GLY A 12 12.48 -45.34 -0.91
N LEU A 13 13.51 -45.15 -1.73
CA LEU A 13 14.84 -44.77 -1.27
C LEU A 13 14.75 -43.32 -0.76
N ALA A 14 14.63 -43.13 0.54
CA ALA A 14 14.76 -41.82 1.16
C ALA A 14 16.23 -41.38 1.06
N LEU A 15 16.53 -40.45 0.16
CA LEU A 15 17.80 -39.72 0.14
C LEU A 15 17.86 -38.89 1.44
N VAL A 16 18.57 -39.40 2.44
CA VAL A 16 18.98 -38.63 3.61
C VAL A 16 19.96 -37.56 3.11
N GLY A 17 19.48 -36.33 2.98
CA GLY A 17 20.33 -35.18 2.70
C GLY A 17 21.30 -34.98 3.87
N SER A 18 22.58 -35.26 3.64
CA SER A 18 23.65 -34.92 4.58
C SER A 18 23.77 -33.39 4.64
N ALA A 19 23.39 -32.79 5.76
CA ALA A 19 23.69 -31.38 6.03
C ALA A 19 25.21 -31.20 6.07
N ILE A 20 25.73 -30.33 5.20
CA ILE A 20 27.15 -29.95 5.21
C ILE A 20 27.38 -29.04 6.44
N PRO A 21 28.21 -29.42 7.42
CA PRO A 21 28.53 -28.55 8.54
C PRO A 21 29.39 -27.38 8.05
N GLY A 22 28.97 -26.14 8.29
CA GLY A 22 29.82 -24.95 8.11
C GLY A 22 29.23 -23.78 7.35
N MET A 23 28.05 -23.90 6.74
CA MET A 23 27.30 -22.70 6.32
C MET A 23 26.42 -22.25 7.48
N ALA A 24 26.79 -21.15 8.13
CA ALA A 24 25.86 -20.46 9.00
C ALA A 24 24.63 -20.11 8.17
N GLU A 25 23.46 -20.67 8.53
CA GLU A 25 22.22 -20.28 7.89
C GLU A 25 21.96 -18.79 8.16
N ILE A 26 21.76 -18.01 7.10
CA ILE A 26 21.36 -16.62 7.24
C ILE A 26 19.94 -16.61 7.82
N VAL A 27 19.82 -16.31 9.11
CA VAL A 27 18.52 -16.21 9.78
C VAL A 27 17.89 -14.86 9.44
N MET A 28 16.82 -14.89 8.64
CA MET A 28 16.06 -13.71 8.22
C MET A 28 14.77 -13.62 9.02
N LYS A 29 14.49 -12.48 9.67
CA LYS A 29 13.30 -12.30 10.52
C LYS A 29 12.58 -10.99 10.18
N PRO A 30 11.23 -10.96 10.13
CA PRO A 30 10.49 -9.70 10.07
C PRO A 30 10.84 -8.79 11.25
N VAL A 31 10.89 -7.49 11.01
CA VAL A 31 11.10 -6.46 12.04
C VAL A 31 9.78 -5.72 12.26
N THR A 32 9.44 -5.45 13.52
CA THR A 32 8.21 -4.74 13.92
C THR A 32 8.38 -3.22 14.06
N THR A 33 9.62 -2.75 14.10
CA THR A 33 10.03 -1.35 14.19
C THR A 33 9.42 -0.50 13.05
N SER A 34 8.92 0.70 13.38
CA SER A 34 8.42 1.65 12.37
C SER A 34 9.54 2.39 11.66
N LEU A 35 9.29 2.83 10.42
CA LEU A 35 10.20 3.70 9.68
C LEU A 35 9.57 5.09 9.54
N MET A 36 10.20 6.11 10.11
CA MET A 36 9.83 7.52 9.96
C MET A 36 10.75 8.20 8.95
N ILE A 37 10.19 8.94 7.99
CA ILE A 37 10.94 9.69 6.98
C ILE A 37 10.56 11.18 7.05
N ASN A 38 11.58 12.04 7.15
CA ASN A 38 11.50 13.51 7.18
C ASN A 38 10.43 14.02 8.17
N GLU A 39 10.37 13.43 9.36
CA GLU A 39 9.47 13.82 10.48
C GLU A 39 7.97 13.75 10.17
N LYS A 40 7.56 13.21 9.01
CA LYS A 40 6.17 13.25 8.54
C LYS A 40 5.60 11.92 8.06
N LYS A 41 6.42 11.06 7.45
CA LYS A 41 5.97 9.77 6.89
C LYS A 41 6.32 8.65 7.84
N VAL A 42 5.34 8.08 8.52
CA VAL A 42 5.53 6.86 9.33
C VAL A 42 5.01 5.68 8.52
N ILE A 43 5.90 4.79 8.10
CA ILE A 43 5.54 3.52 7.48
C ILE A 43 5.39 2.50 8.59
N LYS A 44 4.14 2.09 8.83
CA LYS A 44 3.83 0.96 9.71
C LYS A 44 3.82 -0.30 8.84
N HIS A 45 4.59 -1.31 9.20
CA HIS A 45 4.73 -2.57 8.44
C HIS A 45 5.49 -2.46 7.10
N SER A 46 6.43 -1.50 6.99
CA SER A 46 7.45 -1.61 5.93
C SER A 46 8.04 -3.02 6.01
N PRO A 47 8.27 -3.74 4.89
CA PRO A 47 8.74 -5.12 4.92
C PRO A 47 10.21 -5.19 5.36
N LEU A 48 10.56 -4.56 6.48
CA LEU A 48 11.88 -4.58 7.04
C LEU A 48 12.15 -5.99 7.53
N ILE A 49 13.32 -6.50 7.13
CA ILE A 49 13.82 -7.77 7.63
C ILE A 49 15.14 -7.54 8.34
N SER A 50 15.37 -8.31 9.39
CA SER A 50 16.68 -8.38 10.04
C SER A 50 17.49 -9.49 9.39
N VAL A 51 18.70 -9.15 8.94
CA VAL A 51 19.68 -10.08 8.39
C VAL A 51 21.00 -9.83 9.09
N ASN A 52 21.50 -10.80 9.86
CA ASN A 52 22.74 -10.66 10.63
C ASN A 52 22.79 -9.37 11.47
N GLN A 53 21.72 -9.10 12.23
CA GLN A 53 21.55 -7.89 13.07
C GLN A 53 21.47 -6.57 12.30
N ARG A 54 21.25 -6.60 10.98
CA ARG A 54 21.05 -5.39 10.16
C ARG A 54 19.63 -5.32 9.66
N THR A 55 19.06 -4.13 9.76
CA THR A 55 17.77 -3.83 9.14
C THR A 55 17.96 -3.66 7.64
N MET A 56 17.25 -4.48 6.88
CA MET A 56 17.18 -4.43 5.43
C MET A 56 15.80 -3.94 5.02
N ILE A 57 15.73 -3.29 3.86
CA ILE A 57 14.50 -2.81 3.26
C ILE A 57 14.38 -3.33 1.83
N ASP A 58 13.16 -3.61 1.42
CA ASP A 58 12.85 -4.02 0.05
C ASP A 58 13.26 -2.91 -0.94
N LEU A 59 13.98 -3.29 -2.00
CA LEU A 59 14.53 -2.34 -2.97
C LEU A 59 13.45 -1.62 -3.78
N GLN A 60 12.32 -2.29 -4.07
CA GLN A 60 11.16 -1.66 -4.72
C GLN A 60 10.49 -0.67 -3.78
N GLU A 61 10.39 -1.01 -2.50
CA GLU A 61 9.86 -0.09 -1.50
C GLU A 61 10.73 1.16 -1.35
N LEU A 62 12.06 1.00 -1.32
CA LEU A 62 12.98 2.13 -1.40
C LEU A 62 12.76 2.97 -2.65
N SER A 63 12.58 2.35 -3.81
CA SER A 63 12.31 3.05 -5.06
C SER A 63 11.08 3.94 -4.95
N LYS A 64 9.98 3.44 -4.36
CA LYS A 64 8.78 4.24 -4.11
C LYS A 64 9.06 5.38 -3.14
N LEU A 65 9.78 5.07 -2.05
CA LEU A 65 10.10 6.06 -1.02
C LEU A 65 10.97 7.20 -1.51
N THR A 66 11.87 6.94 -2.46
CA THR A 66 12.81 7.93 -2.97
C THR A 66 12.37 8.51 -4.31
N GLY A 67 11.24 8.05 -4.88
CA GLY A 67 10.87 8.29 -6.28
C GLY A 67 11.94 7.80 -7.27
N GLY A 68 12.71 6.80 -6.85
CA GLY A 68 13.75 6.18 -7.66
C GLY A 68 13.18 5.26 -8.74
N LYS A 69 14.06 4.77 -9.60
CA LYS A 69 13.76 3.72 -10.58
C LYS A 69 14.65 2.53 -10.33
N VAL A 70 14.06 1.33 -10.24
CA VAL A 70 14.80 0.07 -10.20
C VAL A 70 14.89 -0.53 -11.59
N THR A 71 16.10 -0.92 -11.99
CA THR A 71 16.31 -1.78 -13.16
C THR A 71 17.13 -2.99 -12.76
N GLU A 72 16.86 -4.13 -13.37
CA GLU A 72 17.64 -5.35 -13.18
C GLU A 72 18.35 -5.73 -14.47
N LYS A 73 19.62 -6.12 -14.38
CA LYS A 73 20.36 -6.77 -15.47
C LYS A 73 21.31 -7.83 -14.92
N SER A 74 21.09 -9.10 -15.31
CA SER A 74 21.99 -10.22 -14.99
C SER A 74 22.30 -10.37 -13.49
N GLY A 75 21.27 -10.25 -12.62
CA GLY A 75 21.42 -10.34 -11.16
C GLY A 75 22.10 -9.13 -10.51
N ALA A 76 22.28 -8.04 -11.26
CA ALA A 76 22.61 -6.72 -10.72
C ALA A 76 21.35 -5.85 -10.70
N TYR A 77 21.06 -5.25 -9.56
CA TYR A 77 19.91 -4.39 -9.33
C TYR A 77 20.38 -2.96 -9.18
N GLN A 78 19.98 -2.10 -10.10
CA GLN A 78 20.30 -0.69 -10.10
C GLN A 78 19.13 0.11 -9.54
N LEU A 79 19.39 0.92 -8.52
CA LEU A 79 18.49 1.97 -8.03
C LEU A 79 19.03 3.33 -8.49
N GLN A 80 18.25 4.02 -9.32
CA GLN A 80 18.52 5.40 -9.73
C GLN A 80 17.64 6.36 -8.94
N VAL A 81 18.22 7.31 -8.21
CA VAL A 81 17.51 8.37 -7.48
C VAL A 81 18.13 9.70 -7.85
N LYS A 82 17.39 10.55 -8.57
CA LYS A 82 17.91 11.80 -9.15
C LYS A 82 19.24 11.53 -9.91
N GLU A 83 20.34 12.17 -9.53
CA GLU A 83 21.68 11.98 -10.09
C GLU A 83 22.48 10.81 -9.50
N LYS A 84 21.99 10.15 -8.44
CA LYS A 84 22.68 9.03 -7.80
C LYS A 84 22.26 7.68 -8.36
N THR A 85 23.25 6.86 -8.68
CA THR A 85 23.09 5.48 -9.14
C THR A 85 23.74 4.53 -8.15
N LEU A 86 22.96 3.59 -7.61
CA LEU A 86 23.45 2.52 -6.74
C LEU A 86 23.23 1.19 -7.45
N VAL A 87 24.27 0.38 -7.65
CA VAL A 87 24.15 -0.95 -8.27
C VAL A 87 24.55 -2.01 -7.27
N PHE A 88 23.57 -2.81 -6.87
CA PHE A 88 23.73 -3.92 -5.95
C PHE A 88 23.86 -5.22 -6.71
N GLN A 89 24.79 -6.08 -6.28
CA GLN A 89 24.84 -7.45 -6.75
C GLN A 89 24.49 -8.39 -5.60
N THR A 90 23.51 -9.26 -5.82
CA THR A 90 23.05 -10.20 -4.80
C THR A 90 24.18 -11.15 -4.38
N GLY A 91 24.33 -11.35 -3.07
CA GLY A 91 25.37 -12.23 -2.52
C GLY A 91 26.78 -11.64 -2.51
N LYS A 92 26.97 -10.40 -2.96
CA LYS A 92 28.26 -9.68 -2.87
C LYS A 92 28.20 -8.57 -1.82
N GLN A 93 29.30 -8.37 -1.10
CA GLN A 93 29.51 -7.27 -0.16
C GLN A 93 30.12 -6.03 -0.85
N THR A 94 29.75 -5.78 -2.10
CA THR A 94 30.16 -4.60 -2.86
C THR A 94 28.96 -3.96 -3.54
N VAL A 95 29.00 -2.64 -3.63
CA VAL A 95 27.99 -1.82 -4.32
C VAL A 95 28.71 -0.81 -5.20
N LEU A 96 28.24 -0.61 -6.43
CA LEU A 96 28.73 0.49 -7.27
C LEU A 96 27.93 1.75 -6.96
N VAL A 97 28.61 2.82 -6.57
CA VAL A 97 28.03 4.15 -6.37
C VAL A 97 28.54 5.05 -7.48
N ASN A 98 27.65 5.48 -8.38
CA ASN A 98 27.98 6.25 -9.57
C ASN A 98 29.15 5.61 -10.37
N GLY A 99 29.12 4.29 -10.52
CA GLY A 99 30.15 3.50 -11.22
C GLY A 99 31.42 3.21 -10.42
N LYS A 100 31.57 3.72 -9.20
CA LYS A 100 32.73 3.42 -8.33
C LYS A 100 32.38 2.34 -7.32
N GLU A 101 33.19 1.30 -7.25
CA GLU A 101 32.98 0.21 -6.30
C GLU A 101 33.26 0.65 -4.86
N GLN A 102 32.36 0.29 -3.95
CA GLN A 102 32.49 0.47 -2.51
C GLN A 102 32.22 -0.86 -1.80
N LYS A 103 33.06 -1.18 -0.81
CA LYS A 103 32.81 -2.31 0.08
C LYS A 103 31.73 -1.92 1.07
N VAL A 104 30.80 -2.84 1.29
CA VAL A 104 29.71 -2.69 2.25
C VAL A 104 29.74 -3.87 3.20
N GLU A 105 29.45 -3.61 4.46
CA GLU A 105 29.48 -4.67 5.46
C GLU A 105 28.32 -5.68 5.26
N ALA A 106 27.23 -5.26 4.60
CA ALA A 106 26.17 -6.14 4.13
C ALA A 106 25.77 -5.79 2.70
N GLY A 107 25.66 -6.82 1.86
CA GLY A 107 25.24 -6.71 0.48
C GLY A 107 23.73 -6.80 0.29
N ALA A 108 23.30 -6.82 -0.97
CA ALA A 108 21.93 -7.17 -1.31
C ALA A 108 21.68 -8.67 -1.12
N VAL A 109 20.49 -9.00 -0.64
CA VAL A 109 20.04 -10.38 -0.41
C VAL A 109 18.67 -10.59 -1.03
N VAL A 110 18.39 -11.82 -1.46
CA VAL A 110 17.07 -12.20 -1.95
C VAL A 110 16.34 -12.94 -0.84
N TYR A 111 15.13 -12.49 -0.51
CA TYR A 111 14.26 -13.14 0.48
C TYR A 111 12.84 -13.16 -0.05
N GLN A 112 12.20 -14.34 -0.08
CA GLN A 112 10.84 -14.53 -0.59
C GLN A 112 10.60 -13.90 -1.98
N GLY A 113 11.57 -14.04 -2.89
CA GLY A 113 11.49 -13.51 -4.25
C GLY A 113 11.68 -11.99 -4.36
N LYS A 114 12.00 -11.30 -3.27
CA LYS A 114 12.25 -9.86 -3.22
C LYS A 114 13.70 -9.55 -2.91
N VAL A 115 14.19 -8.42 -3.41
CA VAL A 115 15.56 -7.96 -3.17
C VAL A 115 15.57 -6.98 -2.01
N TYR A 116 16.42 -7.26 -1.05
CA TYR A 116 16.60 -6.46 0.16
C TYR A 116 17.99 -5.87 0.21
N VAL A 117 18.09 -4.60 0.59
CA VAL A 117 19.34 -3.86 0.73
C VAL A 117 19.46 -3.26 2.13
N PRO A 118 20.68 -2.98 2.63
CA PRO A 118 20.85 -2.45 3.99
C PRO A 118 20.27 -1.04 4.10
N LEU A 119 19.22 -0.88 4.91
CA LEU A 119 18.46 0.37 5.01
C LEU A 119 19.36 1.56 5.31
N ARG A 120 20.17 1.48 6.38
CA ARG A 120 21.02 2.59 6.81
C ARG A 120 22.02 3.00 5.72
N TRP A 121 22.76 2.03 5.19
CA TRP A 121 23.79 2.30 4.20
C TRP A 121 23.21 2.89 2.92
N THR A 122 22.08 2.35 2.44
CA THR A 122 21.44 2.87 1.22
C THR A 122 20.92 4.29 1.44
N MET A 123 20.28 4.59 2.57
CA MET A 123 19.79 5.92 2.89
C MET A 123 20.94 6.95 3.03
N GLU A 124 22.02 6.60 3.74
CA GLU A 124 23.20 7.45 3.86
C GLU A 124 23.90 7.67 2.52
N SER A 125 23.95 6.64 1.67
CA SER A 125 24.45 6.76 0.30
C SER A 125 23.62 7.73 -0.54
N LEU A 126 22.35 7.94 -0.19
CA LEU A 126 21.44 8.92 -0.78
C LEU A 126 21.46 10.28 -0.03
N SER A 127 22.47 10.52 0.81
CA SER A 127 22.66 11.74 1.61
C SER A 127 21.62 11.96 2.71
N ALA A 128 20.85 10.93 3.08
CA ALA A 128 19.97 10.99 4.24
C ALA A 128 20.73 10.68 5.54
N GLN A 129 20.16 11.06 6.67
CA GLN A 129 20.63 10.67 8.00
C GLN A 129 19.70 9.61 8.56
N VAL A 130 20.24 8.61 9.27
CA VAL A 130 19.44 7.54 9.89
C VAL A 130 19.75 7.43 11.37
N LYS A 131 18.72 7.55 12.20
CA LYS A 131 18.78 7.39 13.66
C LYS A 131 17.80 6.31 14.09
N TRP A 132 18.14 5.56 15.12
CA TRP A 132 17.19 4.67 15.79
C TRP A 132 16.79 5.28 17.12
N ASP A 133 15.50 5.30 17.42
CA ASP A 133 14.93 5.68 18.70
C ASP A 133 14.47 4.42 19.44
N ALA A 134 15.23 4.06 20.48
CA ALA A 134 14.95 2.88 21.29
C ALA A 134 13.69 3.04 22.17
N LYS A 135 13.23 4.26 22.44
CA LYS A 135 12.05 4.50 23.28
C LYS A 135 10.76 4.21 22.52
N THR A 136 10.74 4.52 21.23
CA THR A 136 9.58 4.35 20.35
C THR A 136 9.69 3.13 19.45
N ASP A 137 10.82 2.40 19.49
CA ASP A 137 11.16 1.34 18.54
C ASP A 137 10.97 1.79 17.08
N GLU A 138 11.64 2.89 16.74
CA GLU A 138 11.47 3.58 15.45
C GLU A 138 12.82 3.91 14.80
N ILE A 139 12.91 3.71 13.49
CA ILE A 139 14.02 4.20 12.67
C ILE A 139 13.60 5.53 12.04
N GLN A 140 14.31 6.60 12.35
CA GLN A 140 14.11 7.94 11.80
C GLN A 140 15.11 8.21 10.69
N VAL A 141 14.61 8.56 9.52
CA VAL A 141 15.39 8.98 8.36
C VAL A 141 15.09 10.45 8.09
N THR A 142 16.10 11.31 8.07
CA THR A 142 15.96 12.74 7.77
C THR A 142 16.83 13.14 6.60
N ASN A 143 16.56 14.29 5.97
CA ASN A 143 17.23 14.78 4.77
C ASN A 143 17.17 13.82 3.57
N LEU A 144 16.21 12.90 3.57
CA LEU A 144 16.01 12.04 2.41
C LEU A 144 15.41 12.90 1.30
N SER A 145 16.09 12.92 0.16
CA SER A 145 15.57 13.46 -1.08
C SER A 145 14.44 12.58 -1.62
N VAL A 146 13.26 12.68 -1.01
CA VAL A 146 12.00 12.33 -1.66
C VAL A 146 11.85 13.20 -2.89
N VAL A 147 11.38 12.64 -4.00
CA VAL A 147 11.01 13.45 -5.17
C VAL A 147 9.97 14.47 -4.71
N GLN A 148 10.35 15.75 -4.75
CA GLN A 148 9.43 16.88 -4.70
C GLN A 148 8.49 16.75 -5.90
N GLY A 149 7.35 16.08 -5.72
CA GLY A 149 6.41 15.75 -6.80
C GLY A 149 5.27 14.86 -6.32
N GLU A 150 5.52 14.01 -5.33
CA GLU A 150 4.43 13.36 -4.59
C GLU A 150 4.05 14.25 -3.41
N GLN A 151 3.11 15.15 -3.68
CA GLN A 151 2.44 15.87 -2.61
C GLN A 151 1.66 14.87 -1.74
N PRO A 152 1.51 15.11 -0.43
CA PRO A 152 0.52 14.38 0.35
C PRO A 152 -0.83 14.45 -0.37
N ALA A 153 -1.66 13.43 -0.19
CA ALA A 153 -2.96 13.40 -0.82
C ALA A 153 -3.69 14.74 -0.62
N SER A 154 -4.25 15.29 -1.69
CA SER A 154 -5.03 16.52 -1.62
C SER A 154 -6.20 16.33 -0.66
N LYS A 155 -6.77 17.43 -0.14
CA LYS A 155 -8.08 17.34 0.52
C LYS A 155 -9.09 16.71 -0.46
N PHE A 156 -9.99 15.86 0.04
CA PHE A 156 -11.13 15.41 -0.76
C PHE A 156 -12.01 16.63 -1.08
N GLN A 157 -12.19 16.91 -2.36
CA GLN A 157 -12.96 18.04 -2.84
C GLN A 157 -14.28 17.54 -3.39
N THR A 158 -15.37 17.79 -2.67
CA THR A 158 -16.72 17.58 -3.20
C THR A 158 -16.97 18.51 -4.38
N LEU A 159 -17.55 17.98 -5.45
CA LEU A 159 -17.84 18.71 -6.68
C LEU A 159 -19.34 18.81 -6.90
N GLN A 160 -19.75 19.89 -7.57
CA GLN A 160 -21.07 20.01 -8.17
C GLN A 160 -21.03 19.44 -9.59
N GLU A 161 -22.17 18.99 -10.12
CA GLU A 161 -22.25 18.39 -11.45
C GLU A 161 -21.70 19.31 -12.55
N GLU A 162 -21.84 20.63 -12.41
CA GLU A 162 -21.34 21.62 -13.37
C GLU A 162 -19.82 21.65 -13.47
N GLN A 163 -19.12 21.19 -12.42
CA GLN A 163 -17.66 21.14 -12.37
C GLN A 163 -17.08 19.87 -13.00
N LEU A 164 -17.94 18.90 -13.36
CA LEU A 164 -17.54 17.63 -13.94
C LEU A 164 -17.35 17.74 -15.45
N SER A 165 -16.35 17.03 -15.97
CA SER A 165 -16.20 16.79 -17.40
C SER A 165 -17.34 15.91 -17.94
N ALA A 166 -17.50 15.85 -19.27
CA ALA A 166 -18.52 15.00 -19.89
C ALA A 166 -18.31 13.50 -19.57
N GLU A 167 -17.06 13.05 -19.51
CA GLU A 167 -16.71 11.66 -19.18
C GLU A 167 -17.02 11.34 -17.71
N GLU A 168 -16.76 12.29 -16.81
CA GLU A 168 -17.04 12.14 -15.38
C GLU A 168 -18.54 12.11 -15.11
N LYS A 169 -19.33 12.94 -15.82
CA LYS A 169 -20.80 12.88 -15.76
C LYS A 169 -21.32 11.54 -16.21
N ALA A 170 -20.80 11.00 -17.33
CA ALA A 170 -21.21 9.68 -17.80
C ALA A 170 -20.90 8.58 -16.77
N PHE A 171 -19.76 8.66 -16.09
CA PHE A 171 -19.42 7.74 -15.01
C PHE A 171 -20.36 7.87 -13.81
N VAL A 172 -20.66 9.10 -13.36
CA VAL A 172 -21.64 9.34 -12.30
C VAL A 172 -23.00 8.74 -12.65
N GLU A 173 -23.49 9.01 -13.86
CA GLU A 173 -24.77 8.47 -14.33
C GLU A 173 -24.80 6.94 -14.35
N SER A 174 -23.69 6.28 -14.71
CA SER A 174 -23.65 4.82 -14.75
C SER A 174 -23.62 4.15 -13.38
N VAL A 175 -23.25 4.88 -12.30
CA VAL A 175 -23.04 4.29 -10.97
C VAL A 175 -23.92 4.89 -9.87
N LYS A 176 -24.57 6.03 -10.08
CA LYS A 176 -25.32 6.74 -9.01
C LYS A 176 -26.48 5.95 -8.41
N GLU A 177 -27.02 4.97 -9.14
CA GLU A 177 -28.10 4.10 -8.66
C GLU A 177 -27.58 2.87 -7.91
N GLU A 178 -26.32 2.49 -8.13
CA GLU A 178 -25.70 1.34 -7.46
C GLU A 178 -25.13 1.78 -6.11
N ARG A 179 -25.73 1.32 -5.01
CA ARG A 179 -25.26 1.62 -3.65
C ARG A 179 -23.80 1.21 -3.50
N GLY A 180 -22.92 2.15 -3.18
CA GLY A 180 -21.49 1.87 -3.09
C GLY A 180 -20.59 3.09 -3.20
N VAL A 181 -19.30 2.85 -3.08
CA VAL A 181 -18.26 3.81 -3.44
C VAL A 181 -17.63 3.35 -4.74
N HIS A 182 -17.75 4.19 -5.76
CA HIS A 182 -17.26 3.93 -7.11
C HIS A 182 -16.12 4.87 -7.44
N GLN A 183 -15.15 4.42 -8.23
CA GLN A 183 -13.96 5.20 -8.54
C GLN A 183 -13.62 5.15 -10.04
N GLN A 184 -13.32 6.31 -10.62
CA GLN A 184 -12.70 6.44 -11.93
C GLN A 184 -11.54 7.42 -11.84
N GLY A 185 -10.30 6.91 -11.86
CA GLY A 185 -9.11 7.75 -11.67
C GLY A 185 -9.10 8.40 -10.29
N ASP A 186 -9.08 9.73 -10.26
CA ASP A 186 -9.12 10.54 -9.04
C ASP A 186 -10.53 10.92 -8.58
N LEU A 187 -11.56 10.58 -9.37
CA LEU A 187 -12.98 10.82 -9.09
C LEU A 187 -13.58 9.67 -8.27
N TYR A 188 -14.32 10.02 -7.24
CA TYR A 188 -15.11 9.11 -6.42
C TYR A 188 -16.58 9.51 -6.46
N VAL A 189 -17.46 8.51 -6.58
CA VAL A 189 -18.90 8.65 -6.47
C VAL A 189 -19.38 7.79 -5.31
N ILE A 190 -19.88 8.43 -4.27
CA ILE A 190 -20.47 7.78 -3.10
C ILE A 190 -21.97 7.77 -3.32
N ALA A 191 -22.52 6.62 -3.71
CA ALA A 191 -23.92 6.45 -4.04
C ALA A 191 -24.66 5.78 -2.88
N HIS A 192 -25.74 6.42 -2.41
CA HIS A 192 -26.62 5.86 -1.38
C HIS A 192 -27.46 4.69 -1.94
N GLY A 193 -27.69 4.67 -3.25
CA GLY A 193 -28.69 3.82 -3.88
C GLY A 193 -30.10 4.36 -3.68
N GLU A 194 -31.09 3.49 -3.87
CA GLU A 194 -32.51 3.85 -3.81
C GLU A 194 -32.89 4.50 -2.47
N ALA A 195 -33.58 5.63 -2.54
CA ALA A 195 -34.16 6.30 -1.38
C ALA A 195 -35.64 6.67 -1.61
N PRO A 196 -36.48 6.65 -0.57
CA PRO A 196 -37.93 6.87 -0.73
C PRO A 196 -38.34 8.24 -1.24
N ASN A 197 -37.50 9.26 -0.99
CA ASN A 197 -37.73 10.65 -1.37
C ASN A 197 -36.45 11.49 -1.30
N ALA A 198 -36.53 12.71 -1.85
CA ALA A 198 -35.42 13.67 -1.91
C ALA A 198 -34.96 14.22 -0.55
N GLY A 199 -35.60 13.86 0.57
CA GLY A 199 -35.15 14.23 1.90
C GLY A 199 -33.99 13.39 2.42
N TYR A 200 -33.73 12.24 1.79
CA TYR A 200 -32.55 11.43 2.06
C TYR A 200 -31.38 11.89 1.22
N GLY A 201 -30.17 11.80 1.78
CA GLY A 201 -28.99 12.32 1.12
C GLY A 201 -27.68 11.84 1.74
N LEU A 202 -26.61 12.39 1.19
CA LEU A 202 -25.25 12.17 1.65
C LEU A 202 -24.55 13.53 1.72
N VAL A 203 -23.76 13.74 2.77
CA VAL A 203 -22.88 14.90 2.88
C VAL A 203 -21.51 14.45 3.39
N VAL A 204 -20.45 14.97 2.78
CA VAL A 204 -19.09 14.82 3.33
C VAL A 204 -18.97 15.79 4.49
N ASP A 205 -18.75 15.26 5.69
CA ASP A 205 -18.67 16.05 6.92
C ASP A 205 -17.25 16.59 7.15
N HIS A 206 -16.27 15.68 7.19
CA HIS A 206 -14.86 16.04 7.31
C HIS A 206 -13.95 14.96 6.72
N THR A 207 -12.66 15.27 6.68
CA THR A 207 -11.62 14.37 6.18
C THR A 207 -10.49 14.32 7.19
N GLU A 208 -10.01 13.11 7.50
CA GLU A 208 -8.77 12.92 8.24
C GLU A 208 -7.69 12.42 7.26
N GLN A 209 -6.49 12.99 7.37
CA GLN A 209 -5.41 12.68 6.43
C GLN A 209 -4.13 12.32 7.16
N SER A 210 -3.51 11.27 6.65
CA SER A 210 -2.14 10.83 6.93
C SER A 210 -1.44 10.55 5.60
N TRP A 211 -0.14 10.25 5.65
CA TRP A 211 0.63 9.97 4.43
C TRP A 211 0.13 8.73 3.66
N GLU A 212 -0.31 7.69 4.37
CA GLU A 212 -0.69 6.40 3.78
C GLU A 212 -2.20 6.22 3.64
N MET A 213 -2.97 7.09 4.28
CA MET A 213 -4.42 6.94 4.37
C MET A 213 -5.13 8.29 4.39
N VAL A 214 -6.18 8.38 3.58
CA VAL A 214 -7.21 9.42 3.68
C VAL A 214 -8.51 8.76 4.09
N LYS A 215 -9.09 9.27 5.18
CA LYS A 215 -10.43 8.91 5.62
C LYS A 215 -11.38 10.03 5.28
N VAL A 216 -12.44 9.71 4.55
CA VAL A 216 -13.52 10.63 4.23
C VAL A 216 -14.74 10.22 5.04
N TYR A 217 -15.19 11.09 5.94
CA TYR A 217 -16.35 10.83 6.77
C TYR A 217 -17.59 11.40 6.08
N VAL A 218 -18.54 10.52 5.80
CA VAL A 218 -19.78 10.81 5.07
C VAL A 218 -20.95 10.57 6.00
N LYS A 219 -21.85 11.55 6.08
CA LYS A 219 -23.09 11.46 6.85
C LYS A 219 -24.26 11.16 5.92
N GLN A 220 -25.05 10.15 6.26
CA GLN A 220 -26.34 9.89 5.65
C GLN A 220 -27.38 10.84 6.25
N THR A 221 -28.01 11.68 5.43
CA THR A 221 -29.04 12.62 5.87
C THR A 221 -30.43 12.00 5.74
N LYS A 222 -31.32 12.40 6.65
CA LYS A 222 -32.73 11.99 6.67
C LYS A 222 -33.63 13.21 6.41
N PRO A 223 -34.87 12.99 5.94
CA PRO A 223 -35.85 14.05 5.75
C PRO A 223 -36.00 14.90 7.01
N GLU A 224 -36.00 16.23 6.85
CA GLU A 224 -36.22 17.17 7.94
C GLU A 224 -37.62 17.00 8.51
N ALA A 225 -37.73 17.01 9.85
CA ALA A 225 -39.02 16.94 10.51
C ALA A 225 -39.92 18.11 10.08
N ASN A 226 -41.18 17.82 9.75
CA ASN A 226 -42.21 18.78 9.33
C ASN A 226 -42.04 19.41 7.94
N LYS A 227 -41.05 18.98 7.14
CA LYS A 227 -40.92 19.38 5.73
C LYS A 227 -41.62 18.35 4.85
N MET A 228 -42.42 18.82 3.90
CA MET A 228 -43.08 17.93 2.93
C MET A 228 -42.09 17.53 1.85
N TYR A 229 -42.02 16.23 1.56
CA TYR A 229 -41.22 15.67 0.48
C TYR A 229 -42.14 14.92 -0.48
N ALA A 230 -41.89 15.07 -1.78
CA ALA A 230 -42.58 14.26 -2.78
C ALA A 230 -42.18 12.79 -2.60
N MET A 231 -43.18 11.89 -2.64
CA MET A 231 -42.98 10.44 -2.54
C MET A 231 -42.52 9.88 -3.89
N VAL A 232 -41.29 10.18 -4.25
CA VAL A 232 -40.66 9.75 -5.50
C VAL A 232 -39.30 9.16 -5.16
N ILE A 233 -39.03 7.98 -5.71
CA ILE A 233 -37.75 7.31 -5.56
C ILE A 233 -36.63 8.22 -6.08
N THR A 234 -35.58 8.38 -5.27
CA THR A 234 -34.39 9.15 -5.59
C THR A 234 -33.13 8.31 -5.45
N TYR A 235 -32.04 8.79 -6.02
CA TYR A 235 -30.72 8.16 -5.94
C TYR A 235 -29.69 9.17 -5.43
N PRO A 236 -29.65 9.44 -4.13
CA PRO A 236 -28.74 10.44 -3.59
C PRO A 236 -27.28 9.99 -3.72
N TYR A 237 -26.42 10.90 -4.13
CA TYR A 237 -24.99 10.63 -4.26
C TYR A 237 -24.16 11.87 -3.92
N VAL A 238 -22.90 11.64 -3.59
CA VAL A 238 -21.87 12.68 -3.50
C VAL A 238 -20.75 12.33 -4.47
N VAL A 239 -20.33 13.32 -5.25
CA VAL A 239 -19.17 13.20 -6.13
C VAL A 239 -18.04 14.07 -5.61
N GLY A 240 -16.81 13.57 -5.66
CA GLY A 240 -15.65 14.38 -5.30
C GLY A 240 -14.36 13.80 -5.82
N LYS A 241 -13.32 14.62 -5.80
CA LYS A 241 -11.98 14.26 -6.29
C LYS A 241 -10.95 14.28 -5.19
N ILE A 242 -9.96 13.40 -5.33
CA ILE A 242 -8.74 13.42 -4.52
C ILE A 242 -7.55 12.96 -5.34
N SER A 243 -6.54 13.83 -5.41
CA SER A 243 -5.24 13.47 -5.98
C SER A 243 -4.38 12.87 -4.87
N ALA A 244 -4.04 11.60 -4.99
CA ALA A 244 -3.26 10.89 -3.98
C ALA A 244 -2.15 10.05 -4.64
N PRO A 245 -0.99 9.88 -3.97
CA PRO A 245 0.02 8.92 -4.40
C PRO A 245 -0.55 7.50 -4.55
N PRO A 246 0.03 6.64 -5.41
CA PRO A 246 -0.52 5.32 -5.71
C PRO A 246 -0.52 4.33 -4.53
N TYR A 247 0.16 4.65 -3.44
CA TYR A 247 0.18 3.87 -2.20
C TYR A 247 -0.79 4.41 -1.13
N THR A 248 -1.46 5.53 -1.38
CA THR A 248 -2.41 6.10 -0.42
C THR A 248 -3.74 5.40 -0.54
N THR A 249 -4.22 4.86 0.58
CA THR A 249 -5.55 4.24 0.66
C THR A 249 -6.60 5.31 0.98
N VAL A 250 -7.61 5.45 0.13
CA VAL A 250 -8.78 6.31 0.40
C VAL A 250 -9.91 5.43 0.91
N THR A 251 -10.42 5.72 2.11
CA THR A 251 -11.49 4.96 2.76
C THR A 251 -12.61 5.89 3.20
N PHE A 252 -13.84 5.40 3.13
CA PHE A 252 -15.04 6.18 3.42
C PHE A 252 -15.71 5.59 4.66
N TYR A 253 -16.07 6.44 5.61
CA TYR A 253 -16.67 6.05 6.88
C TYR A 253 -18.00 6.74 7.07
N ASP A 254 -18.94 6.05 7.70
CA ASP A 254 -20.18 6.65 8.16
C ASP A 254 -19.91 7.46 9.44
N VAL A 255 -20.31 8.74 9.45
CA VAL A 255 -20.08 9.67 10.59
C VAL A 255 -20.73 9.17 11.87
N ASP A 256 -21.92 8.61 11.79
CA ASP A 256 -22.72 8.28 12.97
C ASP A 256 -22.28 6.94 13.60
N THR A 257 -21.84 5.98 12.78
CA THR A 257 -21.41 4.65 13.26
C THR A 257 -19.89 4.50 13.42
N GLY A 258 -19.09 5.33 12.75
CA GLY A 258 -17.63 5.21 12.70
C GLY A 258 -17.11 3.99 11.92
N LYS A 259 -18.00 3.23 11.26
CA LYS A 259 -17.64 2.06 10.44
C LYS A 259 -17.41 2.45 8.99
N MET A 260 -16.73 1.60 8.22
CA MET A 260 -16.59 1.83 6.78
C MET A 260 -17.96 1.82 6.11
N LEU A 261 -18.15 2.76 5.21
CA LEU A 261 -19.37 2.92 4.44
C LEU A 261 -19.61 1.65 3.60
N PHE A 262 -20.80 1.07 3.70
CA PHE A 262 -21.25 -0.09 2.91
C PHE A 262 -20.46 -1.41 3.09
N GLU A 263 -19.66 -1.56 4.14
CA GLU A 263 -18.86 -2.79 4.36
C GLU A 263 -19.69 -3.99 4.86
N GLU A 264 -20.76 -3.75 5.63
CA GLU A 264 -21.50 -4.81 6.34
C GLU A 264 -22.34 -5.74 5.42
N GLU A 265 -22.65 -5.32 4.19
CA GLU A 265 -23.61 -6.03 3.32
C GLU A 265 -22.97 -7.04 2.35
N LYS A 266 -21.63 -7.08 2.22
CA LYS A 266 -20.96 -8.08 1.36
C LYS A 266 -21.02 -9.51 1.93
N SER A 267 -21.33 -9.69 3.22
CA SER A 267 -21.39 -11.03 3.84
C SER A 267 -22.73 -11.76 3.65
N SER A 268 -23.80 -11.07 3.26
CA SER A 268 -25.13 -11.68 3.09
C SER A 268 -25.36 -12.35 1.73
N SER A 269 -24.51 -12.08 0.73
CA SER A 269 -24.69 -12.62 -0.63
C SER A 269 -24.04 -13.99 -0.89
N GLN A 270 -23.37 -14.59 0.10
CA GLN A 270 -22.76 -15.93 -0.01
C GLN A 270 -23.52 -17.05 0.72
N LYS A 271 -24.73 -16.79 1.25
CA LYS A 271 -25.54 -17.80 1.94
C LYS A 271 -26.81 -18.25 1.21
N GLY A 272 -26.95 -17.93 -0.06
CA GLY A 272 -28.10 -18.36 -0.84
C GLY A 272 -27.80 -18.46 -2.33
N LYS A 273 -27.16 -19.57 -2.74
CA LYS A 273 -27.40 -20.25 -4.02
C LYS A 273 -26.77 -21.65 -3.98
#